data_AF-A0A357MPF6-F1
#
_entry.id   AF-A0A357MPF6-F1
#
_cell.length_a   1.000
_cell.length_b   1.000
_cell.length_c   1.000
_cell.angle_alpha   90.00
_cell.angle_beta   90.00
_cell.angle_gamma   90.00
#
_symmetry.space_group_name_H-M   'P 1'
#
loop_
_entity.id
_entity.type
_entity.pdbx_description
1 polymer ?
#
loop_
_entity_poly.entity_id
_entity_poly.type
_entity_poly.pdbx_seq_one_letter_code
_entity_poly.pdbx_strand_id
1 'polypeptide(L)'
;MHRFALLIHAAGLAAPAAPLAAQEVPIPIWAYESRENYCPQGLQPVTYDGAISCGIPNQTVSYQTALREPRHRTTRRFYCDEGSKGCR
;
A
#
# COMPACT_ATOMS: atom_id res chain seq x y z
N MET A 1 34.04 -13.51 -58.95
CA MET A 1 33.45 -14.56 -58.08
C MET A 1 33.24 -13.95 -56.70
N HIS A 2 31.98 -13.94 -56.25
CA HIS A 2 31.45 -13.72 -54.89
C HIS A 2 32.02 -12.58 -54.04
N ARG A 3 31.44 -11.40 -54.29
CA ARG A 3 31.01 -10.44 -53.26
C ARG A 3 30.22 -11.19 -52.18
N PHE A 4 30.39 -10.86 -50.90
CA PHE A 4 29.34 -10.75 -49.87
C PHE A 4 30.04 -10.57 -48.51
N ALA A 5 30.40 -9.33 -48.19
CA ALA A 5 30.83 -8.95 -46.85
C ALA A 5 29.60 -9.04 -45.93
N LEU A 6 29.78 -9.81 -44.86
CA LEU A 6 28.77 -10.25 -43.90
C LEU A 6 28.04 -9.07 -43.23
N LEU A 7 26.71 -9.18 -43.24
CA LEU A 7 25.75 -8.20 -42.75
C LEU A 7 25.80 -8.05 -41.22
N ILE A 8 25.86 -6.78 -40.80
CA ILE A 8 25.77 -6.27 -39.44
C ILE A 8 24.42 -6.72 -38.83
N HIS A 9 24.44 -7.63 -37.84
CA HIS A 9 23.28 -7.90 -36.99
C HIS A 9 23.39 -7.06 -35.71
N ALA A 10 22.87 -5.84 -35.75
CA ALA A 10 22.56 -5.10 -34.54
C ALA A 10 21.27 -5.70 -33.94
N ALA A 11 21.42 -6.73 -33.11
CA ALA A 11 20.33 -7.28 -32.33
C ALA A 11 19.93 -6.26 -31.25
N GLY A 12 18.87 -5.50 -31.52
CA GLY A 12 18.23 -4.63 -30.54
C GLY A 12 17.64 -5.46 -29.39
N LEU A 13 18.19 -5.32 -28.19
CA LEU A 13 17.62 -5.83 -26.95
C LEU A 13 16.32 -5.06 -26.65
N ALA A 14 15.19 -5.56 -27.14
CA ALA A 14 13.89 -5.14 -26.65
C ALA A 14 13.66 -5.78 -25.28
N ALA A 15 13.80 -4.98 -24.21
CA ALA A 15 13.43 -5.41 -22.87
C ALA A 15 11.89 -5.56 -22.79
N PRO A 16 11.35 -6.69 -22.32
CA PRO A 16 9.91 -6.83 -22.12
C PRO A 16 9.48 -5.90 -20.99
N ALA A 17 8.55 -4.99 -21.29
CA ALA A 17 7.84 -4.21 -20.28
C ALA A 17 6.93 -5.17 -19.50
N ALA A 18 7.40 -5.62 -18.33
CA ALA A 18 6.56 -6.38 -17.41
C ALA A 18 5.46 -5.45 -16.86
N PRO A 19 4.19 -5.88 -16.84
CA PRO A 19 3.13 -5.11 -16.19
C PRO A 19 3.43 -5.03 -14.69
N LEU A 20 3.48 -3.81 -14.16
CA LEU A 20 3.56 -3.58 -12.73
C LEU A 20 2.19 -3.95 -12.14
N ALA A 21 2.07 -5.16 -11.59
CA ALA A 21 0.87 -5.55 -10.87
C ALA A 21 0.71 -4.63 -9.65
N ALA A 22 -0.45 -3.96 -9.54
CA ALA A 22 -0.80 -3.23 -8.34
C ALA A 22 -0.94 -4.25 -7.20
N GLN A 23 -0.05 -4.18 -6.22
CA GLN A 23 -0.15 -5.02 -5.03
C GLN A 23 -1.32 -4.49 -4.19
N GLU A 24 -2.40 -5.27 -4.09
CA GLU A 24 -3.49 -4.97 -3.15
C GLU A 24 -2.95 -5.14 -1.74
N VAL A 25 -2.56 -4.03 -1.11
CA VAL A 25 -2.20 -4.02 0.31
C VAL A 25 -3.50 -4.10 1.09
N PRO A 26 -3.79 -5.21 1.80
CA PRO A 26 -5.04 -5.34 2.55
C PRO A 26 -5.11 -4.27 3.64
N ILE A 27 -6.22 -3.55 3.68
CA ILE A 27 -6.46 -2.50 4.68
C ILE A 27 -6.73 -3.20 6.03
N PRO A 28 -6.01 -2.84 7.10
CA PRO A 28 -6.27 -3.39 8.42
C PRO A 28 -7.60 -2.86 8.98
N ILE A 29 -8.45 -3.77 9.43
CA ILE A 29 -9.78 -3.51 9.99
C ILE A 29 -9.83 -4.14 11.39
N TRP A 30 -9.87 -3.30 12.41
CA TRP A 30 -9.84 -3.74 13.81
C TRP A 30 -11.25 -3.85 14.38
N ALA A 31 -11.44 -4.76 15.33
CA ALA A 31 -12.63 -4.76 16.16
C ALA A 31 -12.64 -3.49 17.03
N TYR A 32 -13.79 -2.81 17.06
CA TYR A 32 -14.03 -1.72 17.99
C TYR A 32 -14.63 -2.28 19.27
N GLU A 33 -13.98 -2.04 20.41
CA GLU A 33 -14.41 -2.55 21.70
C GLU A 33 -15.55 -1.67 22.24
N SER A 34 -16.80 -2.04 21.91
CA SER A 34 -18.02 -1.46 22.47
C SER A 34 -18.76 -2.49 23.32
N ARG A 35 -19.46 -2.03 24.36
CA ARG A 35 -20.33 -2.90 25.18
C ARG A 35 -21.63 -3.27 24.47
N GLU A 36 -22.05 -2.43 23.53
CA GLU A 36 -23.31 -2.57 22.79
C GLU A 36 -22.99 -2.70 21.30
N ASN A 37 -23.80 -3.49 20.59
CA ASN A 37 -23.68 -3.68 19.15
C ASN A 37 -24.91 -3.10 18.46
N TYR A 38 -24.74 -1.97 17.78
CA TYR A 38 -25.77 -1.30 16.99
C TYR A 38 -25.72 -1.67 15.49
N CYS A 39 -24.89 -2.63 15.12
CA CYS A 39 -24.77 -3.07 13.74
C CYS A 39 -25.90 -4.02 13.36
N PRO A 40 -26.26 -4.07 12.07
CA PRO A 40 -27.24 -5.03 11.57
C PRO A 40 -26.73 -6.48 11.76
N GLN A 41 -27.66 -7.43 11.64
CA GLN A 41 -27.48 -8.84 11.98
C GLN A 41 -26.14 -9.42 11.50
N GLY A 42 -25.40 -10.02 12.45
CA GLY A 42 -24.13 -10.72 12.17
C GLY A 42 -22.91 -9.81 11.96
N LEU A 43 -23.06 -8.49 12.02
CA LEU A 43 -21.95 -7.55 11.96
C LEU A 43 -21.62 -6.99 13.35
N GLN A 44 -20.41 -6.48 13.51
CA GLN A 44 -19.98 -5.77 14.71
C GLN A 44 -19.36 -4.41 14.35
N PRO A 45 -19.22 -3.51 15.34
CA PRO A 45 -18.46 -2.29 15.15
C PRO A 45 -16.99 -2.62 14.85
N VAL A 46 -16.47 -1.99 13.81
CA VAL A 46 -15.07 -2.07 13.38
C VAL A 46 -14.51 -0.68 13.19
N THR A 47 -13.18 -0.58 13.19
CA THR A 47 -12.47 0.66 12.92
C THR A 47 -11.45 0.44 11.82
N TYR A 48 -11.40 1.36 10.87
CA TYR A 48 -10.35 1.47 9.87
C TYR A 48 -10.04 2.95 9.68
N ASP A 49 -8.75 3.30 9.59
CA ASP A 49 -8.30 4.70 9.45
C ASP A 49 -8.90 5.70 10.47
N GLY A 50 -9.27 5.20 11.66
CA GLY A 50 -9.94 6.00 12.70
C GLY A 50 -11.44 6.24 12.51
N ALA A 51 -12.03 5.79 11.41
CA ALA A 51 -13.48 5.81 11.20
C ALA A 51 -14.12 4.53 11.74
N ILE A 52 -15.28 4.67 12.39
CA ILE A 52 -16.07 3.54 12.92
C ILE A 52 -17.17 3.19 11.92
N SER A 53 -17.29 1.91 11.60
CA SER A 53 -18.33 1.37 10.72
C SER A 53 -18.77 -0.04 11.17
N CYS A 54 -19.79 -0.61 10.54
CA CYS A 54 -20.18 -2.00 10.75
C CYS A 54 -19.45 -2.92 9.78
N GLY A 55 -18.95 -4.06 10.25
CA GLY A 55 -18.21 -4.99 9.42
C GLY A 55 -17.68 -6.21 10.17
N ILE A 56 -16.74 -6.90 9.53
CA ILE A 56 -16.04 -8.08 10.06
C ILE A 56 -14.56 -7.70 10.23
N PRO A 57 -13.99 -7.82 11.44
CA PRO A 57 -12.58 -7.51 11.66
C PRO A 57 -11.67 -8.53 10.96
N ASN A 58 -10.55 -8.07 10.42
CA ASN A 58 -9.50 -8.92 9.85
C ASN A 58 -8.22 -8.95 10.72
N GLN A 59 -8.25 -8.27 11.86
CA GLN A 59 -7.15 -8.21 12.83
C GLN A 59 -7.51 -9.00 14.09
N THR A 60 -6.50 -9.65 14.69
CA THR A 60 -6.65 -10.41 15.95
C THR A 60 -6.62 -9.52 17.19
N VAL A 61 -6.15 -8.28 17.05
CA VAL A 61 -6.03 -7.28 18.13
C VAL A 61 -7.14 -6.22 18.05
N SER A 62 -7.53 -5.66 19.19
CA SER A 62 -8.48 -4.53 19.23
C SER A 62 -7.85 -3.24 18.74
N TYR A 63 -8.70 -2.30 18.31
CA TYR A 63 -8.24 -0.98 17.88
C TYR A 63 -7.46 -0.24 18.99
N GLN A 64 -7.91 -0.30 20.25
CA GLN A 64 -7.17 0.34 21.35
C GLN A 64 -5.79 -0.28 21.56
N THR A 65 -5.64 -1.59 21.35
CA THR A 65 -4.35 -2.27 21.46
C THR A 65 -3.42 -1.83 20.33
N ALA A 66 -3.94 -1.76 19.10
CA ALA A 66 -3.19 -1.30 17.94
C ALA A 66 -2.74 0.17 18.06
N LEU A 67 -3.49 1.01 18.79
CA LEU A 67 -3.10 2.39 19.08
C LEU A 67 -2.01 2.51 20.15
N ARG A 68 -1.87 1.52 21.05
CA ARG A 68 -0.85 1.53 22.12
C ARG A 68 0.54 1.17 21.62
N GLU A 69 0.64 0.50 20.47
CA GLU A 69 1.94 0.13 19.91
C GLU A 69 2.70 1.39 19.45
N PRO A 70 3.97 1.56 19.87
CA PRO A 70 4.77 2.70 19.45
C PRO A 70 4.92 2.70 17.93
N ARG A 71 4.31 3.69 17.28
CA ARG A 71 4.50 3.89 15.84
C ARG A 71 5.92 4.40 15.60
N HIS A 72 6.78 3.56 15.04
CA HIS A 72 8.05 4.00 14.48
C HIS A 72 7.77 4.94 13.31
N ARG A 73 7.70 6.24 13.58
CA ARG A 73 7.64 7.28 12.56
C ARG A 73 9.05 7.46 12.02
N THR A 74 9.32 6.91 10.86
CA THR A 74 10.49 7.32 10.08
C THR A 74 10.24 8.75 9.61
N THR A 75 10.80 9.73 10.32
CA THR A 75 10.83 11.11 9.84
C THR A 75 11.80 11.17 8.67
N ARG A 76 11.28 11.13 7.44
CA ARG A 76 12.08 11.51 6.28
C ARG A 76 12.32 13.02 6.39
N ARG A 77 13.58 13.42 6.57
CA ARG A 77 13.97 14.83 6.43
C ARG A 77 13.93 15.13 4.94
N PHE A 78 12.90 15.85 4.54
CA PHE A 78 12.80 16.37 3.19
C PHE A 78 13.47 17.72 3.13
N TYR A 79 14.37 17.92 2.17
CA TYR A 79 14.89 19.24 1.86
C TYR A 79 14.01 19.83 0.76
N CYS A 80 13.30 20.90 1.09
CA CYS A 80 12.41 21.59 0.15
C CYS A 80 13.01 22.97 -0.13
N ASP A 81 13.53 23.17 -1.34
CA ASP A 81 13.94 24.50 -1.78
C ASP A 81 12.70 25.39 -1.97
N GLU A 82 12.79 26.64 -1.52
CA GLU A 82 11.73 27.64 -1.71
C GLU A 82 11.38 27.78 -3.19
N GLY A 83 10.10 27.65 -3.54
CA GLY A 83 9.61 27.73 -4.92
C GLY A 83 9.55 26.40 -5.69
N SER A 84 9.95 25.28 -5.09
CA SER A 84 9.91 23.96 -5.75
C SER A 84 8.62 23.19 -5.43
N LYS A 85 8.02 22.53 -6.43
CA LYS A 85 6.93 21.56 -6.17
C LYS A 85 7.53 20.19 -5.86
N GLY A 86 7.30 19.73 -4.64
CA GLY A 86 7.80 18.45 -4.15
C GLY A 86 9.14 18.59 -3.44
N CYS A 87 9.36 17.74 -2.45
CA CYS A 87 10.59 17.71 -1.67
C CYS A 87 11.31 16.38 -1.88
N ARG A 88 12.63 16.42 -1.99
CA ARG A 88 13.47 15.25 -2.25
C ARG A 88 13.92 14.56 -0.97
#